data_AF-A0AAJ1THB6-F1
#
_entry.id   AF-A0AAJ1THB6-F1
#
_cell.length_a   1.000
_cell.length_b   1.000
_cell.length_c   1.000
_cell.angle_alpha   90.00
_cell.angle_beta   90.00
_cell.angle_gamma   90.00
#
_symmetry.space_group_name_H-M   'P 1'
#
loop_
_entity.id
_entity.type
_entity.pdbx_description
1 polymer ?
#
loop_
_entity_poly.entity_id
_entity_poly.type
_entity_poly.pdbx_seq_one_letter_code
_entity_poly.pdbx_strand_id
1 'polypeptide(L)'
;MIKAKITNIHPDRVIERLGFYFAPKQSAEIYMDHSRHLTLLQACKFLNVEILKQYDVSNMTVEEVLQGVQEQKLTIEEAMQAEQRSKNRKTLLDKLTELKGKA
;
A
#
# COMPACT_ATOMS: atom_id res chain seq x y z
N MET A 1 -0.29 2.71 -4.92
CA MET A 1 -0.40 1.97 -3.65
C MET A 1 0.87 2.15 -2.82
N ILE A 2 0.70 2.58 -1.58
CA ILE A 2 1.75 2.82 -0.61
C ILE A 2 1.48 1.89 0.57
N LYS A 3 2.44 1.05 0.92
CA LYS A 3 2.42 0.25 2.14
C LYS A 3 3.35 0.91 3.15
N ALA A 4 2.81 1.32 4.29
CA ALA A 4 3.59 1.93 5.35
C ALA A 4 3.29 1.27 6.69
N LYS A 5 4.32 1.13 7.53
CA LYS A 5 4.20 0.77 8.93
C LYS A 5 4.07 2.04 9.75
N ILE A 6 2.96 2.17 10.44
CA ILE A 6 2.65 3.31 11.30
C ILE A 6 2.79 2.87 12.74
N THR A 7 3.60 3.58 13.52
CA THR A 7 3.81 3.30 14.93
C THR A 7 3.38 4.50 15.76
N ASN A 8 2.50 4.29 16.73
CA ASN A 8 2.17 5.33 17.70
C ASN A 8 3.30 5.43 18.73
N ILE A 9 4.00 6.56 18.74
CA ILE A 9 5.09 6.84 19.68
C ILE A 9 4.62 7.61 20.92
N HIS A 10 3.34 7.93 21.03
CA HIS A 10 2.79 8.50 22.26
C HIS A 10 2.79 7.46 23.39
N PRO A 11 3.22 7.83 24.62
CA PRO A 11 3.37 6.87 25.72
C PRO A 11 2.05 6.25 26.21
N ASP A 12 0.94 6.99 26.18
CA ASP A 12 -0.31 6.67 26.86
C ASP A 12 -1.60 7.05 26.09
N ARG A 13 -1.51 7.72 24.94
CA ARG A 13 -2.68 8.15 24.17
C ARG A 13 -2.91 7.30 22.94
N VAL A 14 -4.17 6.99 22.68
CA VAL A 14 -4.61 6.46 21.38
C VAL A 14 -4.58 7.59 20.36
N ILE A 15 -4.00 7.33 19.19
CA ILE A 15 -4.02 8.26 18.06
C ILE A 15 -5.01 7.74 17.03
N GLU A 16 -5.92 8.62 16.60
CA GLU A 16 -6.85 8.35 15.51
C GLU A 16 -6.46 9.17 14.28
N ARG A 17 -6.28 8.52 13.13
CA ARG A 17 -5.98 9.20 11.88
C ARG A 17 -6.45 8.40 10.67
N LEU A 18 -7.12 9.07 9.72
CA LEU A 18 -7.64 8.46 8.50
C LEU A 18 -8.56 7.25 8.76
N GLY A 19 -9.29 7.24 9.88
CA GLY A 19 -10.15 6.13 10.30
C GLY A 19 -9.43 4.96 10.96
N PHE A 20 -8.11 5.05 11.18
CA PHE A 20 -7.33 4.06 11.92
C PHE A 20 -7.07 4.51 13.35
N TYR A 21 -7.09 3.55 14.27
CA TYR A 21 -6.79 3.74 15.69
C TYR A 21 -5.49 3.03 16.04
N PHE A 22 -4.56 3.75 16.67
CA PHE A 22 -3.29 3.23 17.12
C PHE A 22 -3.19 3.37 18.64
N ALA A 23 -3.23 2.25 19.36
CA ALA A 23 -2.98 2.24 20.80
C ALA A 23 -1.53 2.67 21.11
N PRO A 24 -1.22 3.08 22.34
CA PRO A 24 0.14 3.47 22.70
C PRO A 24 1.17 2.38 22.37
N LYS A 25 2.27 2.78 21.73
CA LYS A 25 3.36 1.87 21.27
C LYS A 25 2.93 0.80 20.25
N GLN A 26 1.70 0.84 19.74
CA GLN A 26 1.25 -0.09 18.73
C GLN A 26 1.81 0.27 17.36
N SER A 27 2.18 -0.76 16.59
CA SER A 27 2.50 -0.65 15.16
C SER A 27 1.41 -1.34 14.34
N ALA A 28 1.06 -0.76 13.18
CA ALA A 28 0.18 -1.39 12.21
C ALA A 28 0.67 -1.11 10.77
N GLU A 29 0.51 -2.08 9.88
CA GLU A 29 0.76 -1.91 8.45
C GLU A 29 -0.51 -1.44 7.75
N ILE A 30 -0.40 -0.36 6.98
CA ILE A 30 -1.53 0.26 6.28
C ILE A 30 -1.22 0.37 4.80
N TYR A 31 -2.23 0.04 3.99
CA TYR A 31 -2.22 0.26 2.55
C TYR A 31 -2.98 1.54 2.23
N MET A 32 -2.32 2.43 1.49
CA MET A 32 -2.87 3.72 1.07
C MET A 32 -2.83 3.84 -0.44
N ASP A 33 -3.92 4.36 -1.01
CA ASP A 33 -4.04 4.50 -2.46
C ASP A 33 -3.56 5.87 -2.96
N HIS A 34 -3.38 6.85 -2.06
CA HIS A 34 -3.04 8.23 -2.41
C HIS A 34 -1.90 8.79 -1.53
N SER A 35 -0.93 9.48 -2.14
CA SER A 35 0.23 10.09 -1.46
C SER A 35 -0.15 11.10 -0.37
N ARG A 36 -1.22 11.87 -0.57
CA ARG A 36 -1.82 12.76 0.44
C ARG A 36 -2.08 12.08 1.79
N HIS A 37 -2.52 10.82 1.83
CA HIS A 37 -2.72 10.09 3.08
C HIS A 37 -1.40 9.86 3.82
N LEU A 38 -0.34 9.50 3.08
CA LEU A 38 0.99 9.37 3.64
C LEU A 38 1.48 10.70 4.23
N THR A 39 1.31 11.82 3.51
CA THR A 39 1.69 13.16 4.01
C THR A 39 0.94 13.51 5.29
N LEU A 40 -0.36 13.20 5.38
CA LEU A 40 -1.17 13.47 6.58
C LEU A 40 -0.75 12.64 7.79
N LEU A 41 -0.27 11.40 7.58
CA LEU A 41 0.28 10.56 8.63
C LEU A 41 1.66 11.06 9.07
N GLN A 42 2.54 11.39 8.12
CA GLN A 42 3.89 11.92 8.38
C GLN A 42 3.85 13.27 9.11
N ALA A 43 2.83 14.09 8.86
CA ALA A 43 2.63 15.36 9.57
C ALA A 43 2.22 15.17 11.04
N CYS A 44 1.79 13.97 11.45
CA CYS A 44 1.41 13.70 12.83
C CYS A 44 2.66 13.43 13.68
N LYS A 45 3.02 14.37 14.56
CA LYS A 45 4.19 14.28 15.44
C LYS A 45 4.22 13.08 16.41
N PHE A 46 3.09 12.39 16.57
CA PHE A 46 2.95 11.23 17.45
C PHE A 46 2.95 9.89 16.71
N LEU A 47 3.06 9.94 15.39
CA LEU A 47 3.18 8.76 14.55
C LEU A 47 4.57 8.73 13.94
N ASN A 48 5.27 7.61 14.13
CA ASN A 48 6.40 7.28 13.29
C ASN A 48 5.88 6.54 12.06
N VAL A 49 6.31 6.96 10.87
CA VAL A 49 5.83 6.45 9.58
C VAL A 49 7.01 5.89 8.80
N GLU A 50 7.05 4.58 8.65
CA GLU A 50 8.07 3.87 7.88
C GLU A 50 7.44 3.37 6.57
N ILE A 51 7.93 3.85 5.43
CA ILE A 51 7.45 3.39 4.12
C ILE A 51 8.09 2.04 3.83
N LEU A 52 7.28 0.98 3.82
CA LEU A 52 7.74 -0.37 3.54
C LEU A 52 7.83 -0.63 2.04
N LYS A 53 6.81 -0.18 1.29
CA LYS A 53 6.76 -0.28 -0.17
C LYS A 53 5.98 0.90 -0.74
N GLN A 54 6.41 1.42 -1.89
CA GLN A 54 5.66 2.43 -2.63
C GLN A 54 5.68 2.08 -4.12
N TYR A 55 4.52 1.68 -4.64
CA TYR A 55 4.33 1.33 -6.05
C TYR A 55 3.17 2.12 -6.62
N ASP A 56 3.44 2.92 -7.65
CA ASP A 56 2.39 3.66 -8.34
C ASP A 56 1.86 2.86 -9.54
N VAL A 57 1.17 1.75 -9.24
CA VAL A 57 0.54 0.87 -10.25
C VAL A 57 -0.35 1.69 -11.21
N SER A 58 -1.00 2.74 -10.70
CA SER A 58 -1.85 3.64 -11.49
C SER A 58 -1.06 4.35 -12.59
N ASN A 59 0.20 4.72 -12.34
CA ASN A 59 1.06 5.40 -13.31
C ASN A 59 1.97 4.44 -14.10
N MET A 60 2.07 3.19 -13.68
CA MET A 60 2.82 2.14 -14.41
C MET A 60 2.03 1.60 -15.60
N THR A 61 2.73 1.19 -16.67
CA THR A 61 2.18 0.43 -17.79
C THR A 61 1.86 -1.00 -17.39
N VAL A 62 1.15 -1.75 -18.24
CA VAL A 62 0.83 -3.16 -17.98
C VAL A 62 2.11 -3.98 -17.85
N GLU A 63 3.08 -3.72 -18.72
CA GLU A 63 4.38 -4.39 -18.77
C GLU A 63 5.20 -4.11 -17.51
N GLU A 64 5.25 -2.86 -17.06
CA GLU A 64 5.98 -2.46 -15.84
C GLU A 64 5.41 -3.15 -14.59
N VAL A 65 4.08 -3.27 -14.50
CA VAL A 65 3.45 -3.97 -13.37
C VAL A 65 3.81 -5.45 -13.38
N LEU A 66 3.74 -6.11 -14.54
CA LEU A 66 4.09 -7.52 -14.67
C LEU A 66 5.57 -7.78 -14.39
N GLN A 67 6.45 -6.89 -14.84
CA GLN A 67 7.88 -6.97 -14.52
C GLN A 67 8.12 -6.82 -13.01
N GLY A 68 7.44 -5.88 -12.34
CA GLY A 68 7.50 -5.75 -10.89
C GLY A 68 7.04 -7.00 -10.14
N VAL A 69 6.05 -7.72 -10.68
CA VAL A 69 5.63 -9.02 -10.16
C VAL A 69 6.69 -10.10 -10.37
N GLN A 70 7.27 -10.18 -11.56
CA GLN A 70 8.32 -11.13 -11.91
C GLN A 70 9.60 -10.94 -11.07
N GLU A 71 9.96 -9.68 -10.80
CA GLU A 71 11.11 -9.31 -9.95
C GLU A 71 10.82 -9.46 -8.45
N GLN A 72 9.66 -10.02 -8.06
CA GLN A 72 9.21 -10.17 -6.67
C GLN A 72 9.15 -8.87 -5.87
N LYS A 73 9.11 -7.73 -6.58
CA LYS A 73 8.99 -6.39 -6.04
C LYS A 73 7.55 -6.10 -5.59
N LEU A 74 6.58 -6.69 -6.29
CA LEU A 74 5.15 -6.60 -6.05
C LEU A 74 4.56 -8.03 -6.07
N THR A 75 3.68 -8.39 -5.15
CA THR A 75 2.97 -9.68 -5.28
C THR A 75 1.83 -9.57 -6.29
N ILE A 76 1.38 -10.71 -6.84
CA ILE A 76 0.23 -10.73 -7.76
C ILE A 76 -1.01 -10.12 -7.07
N GLU A 77 -1.23 -10.42 -5.80
CA GLU A 77 -2.37 -9.91 -5.02
C GLU A 77 -2.27 -8.42 -4.75
N GLU A 78 -1.08 -7.92 -4.41
CA GLU A 78 -0.80 -6.50 -4.27
C GLU A 78 -1.10 -5.78 -5.61
N ALA A 79 -0.63 -6.32 -6.74
CA ALA A 79 -0.88 -5.77 -8.07
C ALA A 79 -2.38 -5.73 -8.42
N MET A 80 -3.10 -6.83 -8.17
CA MET A 80 -4.54 -6.92 -8.43
C MET A 80 -5.33 -5.93 -7.57
N GLN A 81 -5.05 -5.84 -6.27
CA GLN A 81 -5.73 -4.89 -5.39
C GLN A 81 -5.48 -3.44 -5.81
N ALA A 82 -4.24 -3.09 -6.14
CA ALA A 82 -3.91 -1.74 -6.61
C ALA A 82 -4.59 -1.40 -7.94
N GLU A 83 -4.68 -2.36 -8.86
CA GLU A 83 -5.33 -2.16 -10.14
C GLU A 83 -6.86 -2.01 -10.00
N GLN A 84 -7.50 -2.86 -9.19
CA GLN A 84 -8.93 -2.81 -8.90
C GLN A 84 -9.36 -1.47 -8.27
N ARG A 85 -8.49 -0.89 -7.44
CA ARG A 85 -8.74 0.39 -6.77
C ARG A 85 -8.43 1.62 -7.64
N SER A 86 -7.76 1.45 -8.78
CA SER A 86 -7.29 2.55 -9.62
C SER A 86 -7.99 2.57 -10.99
N LYS A 87 -7.28 2.17 -12.05
CA LYS A 87 -7.74 2.24 -13.44
C LYS A 87 -8.58 1.03 -13.84
N ASN A 88 -8.55 -0.05 -13.06
CA ASN A 88 -9.32 -1.27 -13.28
C ASN A 88 -9.15 -1.81 -14.72
N ARG A 89 -7.90 -1.81 -15.21
CA ARG A 89 -7.54 -2.26 -16.56
C ARG A 89 -7.76 -3.76 -16.68
N LYS A 90 -8.80 -4.14 -17.42
CA LYS A 90 -9.17 -5.54 -17.65
C LYS A 90 -7.99 -6.39 -18.13
N THR A 91 -7.22 -5.90 -19.11
CA THR A 91 -6.06 -6.63 -19.67
C THR A 91 -5.00 -6.96 -18.62
N LEU A 92 -4.76 -6.07 -17.65
CA LEU A 92 -3.79 -6.32 -16.58
C LEU A 92 -4.35 -7.31 -15.56
N LEU A 93 -5.62 -7.16 -15.18
CA LEU A 93 -6.28 -8.09 -14.26
C LEU A 93 -6.36 -9.52 -14.81
N ASP A 94 -6.68 -9.66 -16.11
CA ASP A 94 -6.73 -10.97 -16.78
C ASP A 94 -5.34 -11.65 -16.72
N LYS A 95 -4.27 -10.92 -17.10
CA LYS A 95 -2.88 -11.44 -17.04
C LYS A 95 -2.45 -11.80 -15.61
N LEU A 96 -2.77 -10.95 -14.62
CA LEU A 96 -2.45 -11.22 -13.21
C LEU A 96 -3.24 -12.43 -12.68
N THR A 97 -4.48 -12.63 -13.12
CA THR A 97 -5.30 -13.78 -12.74
C THR A 97 -4.76 -15.08 -13.34
N GLU A 98 -4.34 -15.07 -14.61
CA GLU A 98 -3.67 -16.21 -15.24
C GLU A 98 -2.37 -16.58 -14.53
N LEU A 99 -1.56 -15.58 -14.15
CA LEU A 99 -0.33 -15.82 -13.39
C LEU A 99 -0.63 -16.43 -12.02
N LYS A 100 -1.69 -15.96 -11.33
CA LYS A 100 -2.14 -16.53 -10.05
C LYS A 100 -2.55 -17.99 -10.18
N GLY A 101 -3.21 -18.37 -11.28
CA GLY A 101 -3.66 -19.74 -11.52
C GLY A 101 -2.56 -20.72 -11.95
N LYS A 102 -1.37 -20.22 -12.29
CA LYS A 102 -0.20 -21.02 -12.72
C LYS A 102 0.87 -21.18 -11.64
N ALA A 103 0.79 -20.41 -10.55
CA ALA A 103 1.69 -20.47 -9.39
C ALA A 103 1.18 -21.47 -8.35
#